data_AF-A0A345HQX5-F1
#
_entry.id   AF-A0A345HQX5-F1
#
_cell.length_a   1.000
_cell.length_b   1.000
_cell.length_c   1.000
_cell.angle_alpha   90.00
_cell.angle_beta   90.00
_cell.angle_gamma   90.00
#
_symmetry.space_group_name_H-M   'P 1'
#
loop_
_entity.id
_entity.type
_entity.pdbx_description
1 polymer ?
#
loop_
_entity_poly.entity_id
_entity_poly.type
_entity_poly.pdbx_seq_one_letter_code
_entity_poly.pdbx_strand_id
1 'polypeptide(L)'
;MAWICPGCNRPDAIAHIENEDGLHPFPCHFCNYSVLDSGGRSAVWASYACDLKECAGVIRDLYHYSPRAGLTEVVRLPCNECGSGKPRQGVRHVPNPGRRTS
;
A
#
# COMPACT_ATOMS: atom_id res chain seq x y z
N MET A 1 8.29 -3.62 5.72
CA MET A 1 6.92 -3.80 6.25
C MET A 1 6.00 -4.39 5.19
N ALA A 2 4.74 -4.74 5.50
CA ALA A 2 3.78 -5.26 4.51
C ALA A 2 2.52 -4.38 4.44
N TRP A 3 1.99 -4.20 3.24
CA TRP A 3 0.85 -3.33 2.93
C TRP A 3 -0.26 -4.12 2.24
N ILE A 4 -1.48 -3.88 2.68
CA ILE A 4 -2.65 -4.62 2.17
C ILE A 4 -2.96 -4.26 0.71
N CYS A 5 -3.74 -5.11 0.06
CA CYS A 5 -4.17 -4.89 -1.31
C CYS A 5 -5.31 -3.87 -1.33
N PRO A 6 -5.13 -2.69 -1.97
CA PRO A 6 -6.19 -1.69 -2.09
C PRO A 6 -7.33 -2.13 -3.03
N GLY A 7 -7.14 -3.20 -3.82
CA GLY A 7 -8.17 -3.72 -4.71
C GLY A 7 -9.28 -4.50 -3.98
N CYS A 8 -8.92 -5.31 -2.99
CA CYS A 8 -9.88 -6.16 -2.27
C CYS A 8 -10.03 -5.81 -0.78
N ASN A 9 -9.19 -4.92 -0.24
CA ASN A 9 -9.30 -4.41 1.13
C ASN A 9 -9.24 -5.48 2.23
N ARG A 10 -8.77 -6.67 1.90
CA ARG A 10 -8.66 -7.77 2.85
C ARG A 10 -7.39 -7.60 3.69
N PRO A 11 -7.46 -7.82 5.01
CA PRO A 11 -6.30 -7.67 5.90
C PRO A 11 -5.20 -8.71 5.62
N ASP A 12 -5.57 -9.87 5.06
CA ASP A 12 -4.67 -10.96 4.67
C ASP A 12 -4.18 -10.87 3.21
N ALA A 13 -4.76 -9.97 2.40
CA ALA A 13 -4.31 -9.74 1.04
C ALA A 13 -3.17 -8.72 1.03
N ILE A 14 -1.93 -9.14 0.83
CA ILE A 14 -0.77 -8.25 0.72
C ILE A 14 -0.48 -7.93 -0.74
N ALA A 15 -0.23 -6.65 -1.04
CA ALA A 15 0.13 -6.19 -2.39
C ALA A 15 1.47 -5.46 -2.46
N HIS A 16 2.04 -5.02 -1.33
CA HIS A 16 3.37 -4.44 -1.31
C HIS A 16 4.15 -4.88 -0.08
N ILE A 17 5.43 -5.18 -0.27
CA ILE A 17 6.35 -5.52 0.81
C ILE A 17 7.54 -4.57 0.71
N GLU A 18 7.80 -3.88 1.80
CA GLU A 18 9.01 -3.09 2.02
C GLU A 18 10.07 -3.95 2.72
N ASN A 19 11.29 -3.91 2.21
CA ASN A 19 12.51 -4.45 2.81
C ASN A 19 13.65 -3.40 2.73
N GLU A 20 14.89 -3.80 3.01
CA GLU A 20 16.06 -2.92 2.92
C GLU A 20 16.32 -2.37 1.50
N ASP A 21 15.88 -3.10 0.47
CA ASP A 21 16.02 -2.73 -0.94
C ASP A 21 14.91 -1.78 -1.44
N GLY A 22 13.88 -1.57 -0.62
CA GLY A 22 12.77 -0.66 -0.90
C GLY A 22 11.42 -1.35 -0.95
N LEU A 23 10.49 -0.77 -1.71
CA LEU A 23 9.08 -1.15 -1.75
C LEU A 23 8.78 -1.97 -3.01
N HIS A 24 8.49 -3.25 -2.81
CA HIS A 24 8.27 -4.21 -3.88
C HIS A 24 6.78 -4.52 -4.05
N PRO A 25 6.22 -4.40 -5.27
CA PRO A 25 4.84 -4.81 -5.55
C PRO A 25 4.74 -6.33 -5.67
N PHE A 26 3.63 -6.88 -5.18
CA PHE A 26 3.26 -8.29 -5.32
C PHE A 26 1.84 -8.41 -5.88
N PRO A 27 1.57 -9.38 -6.77
CA PRO A 27 0.22 -9.65 -7.22
C PRO A 27 -0.63 -10.11 -6.04
N CYS A 28 -1.86 -9.61 -5.95
CA CYS A 28 -2.78 -10.06 -4.93
C CYS A 28 -3.28 -11.47 -5.25
N HIS A 29 -3.20 -12.41 -4.30
CA HIS A 29 -3.70 -13.77 -4.48
C HIS A 29 -5.23 -13.90 -4.35
N PHE A 30 -5.92 -12.85 -3.90
CA PHE A 30 -7.36 -12.87 -3.64
C PHE A 30 -8.18 -12.09 -4.67
N CYS A 31 -7.54 -11.28 -5.52
CA CYS A 31 -8.23 -10.51 -6.55
C CYS A 31 -7.29 -10.20 -7.71
N ASN A 32 -7.85 -9.75 -8.84
CA ASN A 32 -7.08 -9.41 -10.03
C ASN A 32 -6.39 -8.03 -9.94
N TYR A 33 -6.15 -7.51 -8.73
CA TYR A 33 -5.44 -6.25 -8.56
C TYR A 33 -3.98 -6.41 -8.95
N SER A 34 -3.57 -5.65 -9.97
CA SER A 34 -2.17 -5.51 -10.38
C SER A 34 -1.77 -4.05 -10.32
N VAL A 35 -0.66 -3.78 -9.62
CA VAL A 35 -0.07 -2.43 -9.51
C VAL A 35 0.32 -1.89 -10.88
N LEU A 36 0.72 -2.79 -11.79
CA LEU A 36 1.10 -2.47 -13.17
C LEU A 36 -0.12 -2.16 -14.06
N ASP A 37 -1.30 -2.65 -13.69
CA ASP A 37 -2.55 -2.48 -14.45
C ASP A 37 -3.50 -1.46 -13.79
N SER A 38 -2.99 -0.65 -12.86
CA SER A 38 -3.77 0.36 -12.15
C SER A 38 -4.27 1.51 -13.05
N GLY A 39 -4.12 1.40 -14.38
CA GLY A 39 -4.80 2.24 -15.37
C GLY A 39 -4.46 3.72 -15.29
N GLY A 40 -3.26 4.07 -14.79
CA GLY A 40 -2.85 5.46 -14.61
C GLY A 40 -3.45 6.15 -13.38
N ARG A 41 -4.07 5.40 -12.45
CA ARG A 41 -4.54 5.96 -11.17
C ARG A 41 -3.34 6.44 -10.37
N SER A 42 -3.30 7.75 -10.14
CA SER A 42 -2.25 8.40 -9.34
C SER A 42 -2.37 8.08 -7.85
N ALA A 43 -3.55 7.67 -7.39
CA ALA A 43 -3.76 7.24 -6.02
C ALA A 43 -4.93 6.25 -5.89
N VAL A 44 -4.86 5.36 -4.89
CA VAL A 44 -5.91 4.40 -4.54
C VAL A 44 -6.04 4.29 -3.03
N TRP A 45 -7.26 4.20 -2.53
CA TRP A 45 -7.54 3.98 -1.11
C TRP A 45 -7.68 2.49 -0.81
N ALA A 46 -7.07 2.05 0.29
CA ALA A 46 -7.44 0.83 0.98
C ALA A 46 -8.13 1.16 2.30
N SER A 47 -9.10 0.35 2.71
CA SER A 47 -9.81 0.50 3.98
C SER A 47 -10.02 -0.85 4.62
N TYR A 48 -9.71 -0.97 5.90
CA TYR A 48 -9.81 -2.25 6.61
C TYR A 48 -10.18 -2.01 8.07
N ALA A 49 -10.72 -3.04 8.71
CA ALA A 49 -11.17 -2.97 10.09
C ALA A 49 -10.03 -2.60 11.04
N CYS A 50 -10.34 -1.82 12.07
CA CYS A 50 -9.39 -1.49 13.11
C CYS A 50 -8.95 -2.76 13.87
N ASP A 51 -7.64 -2.88 14.12
CA ASP A 51 -7.06 -4.04 14.84
C ASP A 51 -7.46 -4.10 16.33
N LEU A 52 -7.97 -3.00 16.87
CA LEU A 52 -8.39 -2.92 18.27
C LEU A 52 -9.68 -3.73 18.48
N LYS A 53 -9.63 -4.72 19.38
CA LYS A 53 -10.81 -5.47 19.80
C LYS A 53 -11.88 -4.50 20.30
N GLU A 54 -13.12 -4.72 19.89
CA GLU A 54 -14.30 -3.87 20.21
C GLU A 54 -14.33 -2.50 19.52
N CYS A 55 -13.39 -2.18 18.63
CA CYS A 55 -13.50 -1.01 17.78
C CYS A 55 -14.19 -1.36 16.46
N ALA A 56 -15.33 -0.73 16.19
CA ALA A 56 -16.05 -0.86 14.92
C ALA A 56 -15.53 0.08 13.80
N GLY A 57 -14.42 0.78 14.06
CA GLY A 57 -13.85 1.75 13.14
C GLY A 57 -12.99 1.13 12.05
N VAL A 58 -12.55 1.99 11.12
CA VAL A 58 -11.74 1.61 9.97
C VAL A 58 -10.45 2.43 9.90
N ILE A 59 -9.35 1.74 9.60
CA ILE A 59 -8.08 2.36 9.23
C ILE A 59 -8.07 2.49 7.70
N ARG A 60 -7.49 3.58 7.19
CA ARG A 60 -7.38 3.82 5.75
C ARG A 60 -5.93 4.05 5.34
N ASP A 61 -5.51 3.42 4.26
CA ASP A 61 -4.21 3.64 3.66
C ASP A 61 -4.41 4.26 2.26
N LEU A 62 -3.75 5.39 1.99
CA LEU A 62 -3.72 6.03 0.68
C LEU A 62 -2.43 5.67 -0.03
N TYR A 63 -2.54 4.93 -1.12
CA TYR A 63 -1.44 4.52 -1.97
C TYR A 63 -1.28 5.56 -3.08
N HIS A 64 -0.11 6.17 -3.19
CA HIS A 64 0.23 7.09 -4.27
C HIS A 64 1.11 6.39 -5.30
N TYR A 65 0.71 6.44 -6.57
CA TYR A 65 1.43 5.81 -7.68
C TYR A 65 1.94 6.87 -8.65
N SER A 66 3.17 6.68 -9.12
CA SER A 66 3.76 7.42 -10.23
C SER A 66 3.82 6.53 -11.48
N PRO A 67 3.46 7.07 -12.66
CA PRO A 67 3.54 6.35 -13.93
C PRO A 67 4.93 5.77 -14.25
N ARG A 68 5.99 6.34 -13.67
CA ARG A 68 7.39 5.94 -13.96
C ARG A 68 8.02 5.06 -12.88
N ALA A 69 7.54 5.14 -11.65
CA ALA A 69 8.20 4.54 -10.49
C ALA A 69 7.30 3.56 -9.72
N GLY A 70 6.04 3.37 -10.12
CA GLY A 70 5.09 2.56 -9.36
C GLY A 70 4.69 3.26 -8.06
N LEU A 71 4.50 2.49 -6.97
CA LEU A 71 4.10 3.02 -5.68
C LEU A 71 5.18 3.96 -5.10
N THR A 72 4.86 5.23 -4.89
CA THR A 72 5.79 6.25 -4.39
C THR A 72 5.67 6.52 -2.91
N GLU A 73 4.46 6.41 -2.37
CA GLU A 73 4.15 6.71 -0.97
C GLU A 73 2.91 5.93 -0.54
N VAL A 74 2.86 5.57 0.74
CA VAL A 74 1.63 5.13 1.40
C VAL A 74 1.40 5.99 2.64
N VAL A 75 0.25 6.65 2.70
CA VAL A 75 -0.15 7.46 3.86
C VAL A 75 -1.22 6.71 4.64
N ARG A 76 -0.88 6.30 5.87
CA ARG A 76 -1.87 5.72 6.78
C ARG A 76 -2.61 6.79 7.56
N LEU A 77 -3.93 6.83 7.39
CA LEU A 77 -4.84 7.54 8.27
C LEU A 77 -5.23 6.64 9.46
N PRO A 78 -5.15 7.15 10.69
CA PRO A 78 -5.58 6.41 11.87
C PRO A 78 -7.07 6.06 11.80
N CYS A 79 -7.47 5.11 12.63
CA CYS A 79 -8.85 4.70 12.80
C CYS A 79 -9.74 5.90 13.08
N ASN A 80 -10.82 6.03 12.31
CA ASN A 80 -11.77 7.13 12.41
C ASN A 80 -12.55 7.16 13.74
N GLU A 81 -12.63 6.04 14.46
CA GLU A 81 -13.37 5.94 15.72
C GLU A 81 -12.46 6.13 16.94
N CYS A 82 -11.40 5.33 17.06
CA CYS A 82 -10.56 5.30 18.26
C CYS A 82 -9.19 5.96 18.09
N GLY A 83 -8.86 6.46 16.90
CA GLY A 83 -7.55 7.04 16.60
C GLY A 83 -6.39 6.04 16.58
N SER A 84 -6.66 4.74 16.77
CA SER A 84 -5.64 3.68 16.72
C SER A 84 -5.13 3.46 15.30
N GLY A 85 -3.94 2.89 15.17
CA GLY A 85 -3.25 2.79 13.87
C GLY A 85 -2.33 3.99 13.69
N LYS A 86 -1.13 3.88 14.28
CA LYS A 86 -0.10 4.93 14.18
C LYS A 86 0.08 5.31 12.72
N PRO A 87 0.18 6.62 12.39
CA PRO A 87 0.53 7.05 11.05
C PRO A 87 1.87 6.40 10.70
N ARG A 88 1.84 5.51 9.71
CA ARG A 88 3.03 4.94 9.10
C ARG A 88 3.36 5.86 7.94
N GLN A 89 4.46 6.59 8.03
CA GLN A 89 5.01 7.29 6.87
C GLN A 89 5.60 6.22 5.95
N GLY A 90 4.93 6.00 4.82
CA GLY A 90 5.37 5.08 3.79
C GLY A 90 6.62 5.58 3.07
N VAL A 91 7.51 4.62 2.83
CA VAL A 91 8.81 4.71 2.16
C VAL A 91 8.77 5.48 0.85
N ARG A 92 9.78 6.31 0.62
CA ARG A 92 10.12 6.84 -0.70
C ARG A 92 10.78 5.74 -1.52
N HIS A 93 10.21 5.42 -2.67
CA HIS A 93 10.90 4.60 -3.68
C HIS A 93 12.23 5.27 -4.06
N VAL A 94 13.37 4.62 -3.78
CA VAL A 94 14.66 5.02 -4.36
C VAL A 94 14.73 4.37 -5.74
N PRO A 95 14.69 5.14 -6.85
CA PRO A 95 14.85 4.56 -8.17
C PRO A 95 16.21 3.87 -8.25
N ASN A 96 16.21 2.57 -8.56
CA ASN A 96 17.42 1.79 -8.77
C ASN A 96 18.23 2.38 -9.95
N PRO A 97 19.44 2.95 -9.73
CA PRO A 97 20.28 3.46 -10.81
C PRO A 97 21.06 2.30 -11.44
N GLY A 98 20.34 1.36 -12.05
CA GLY A 98 20.93 0.04 -12.32
C GLY A 98 20.32 -0.72 -13.48
N ARG A 99 20.09 -0.08 -14.63
CA ARG A 99 19.92 -0.82 -15.89
C ARG A 99 20.76 -0.19 -17.00
N ARG A 100 22.08 -0.42 -16.94
CA ARG A 100 22.94 -0.39 -18.13
C ARG A 100 22.65 -1.68 -18.90
N THR A 101 21.83 -1.60 -19.93
CA THR A 101 21.88 -2.60 -21.01
C THR A 101 23.01 -2.20 -21.94
N SER A 102 23.91 -3.15 -22.17
CA SER A 102 25.04 -3.11 -23.10
C SER A 102 24.63 -2.81 -24.53
#